data_AF-K7M2V4-F1
#
_entry.id   AF-K7M2V4-F1
#
_cell.length_a   1.000
_cell.length_b   1.000
_cell.length_c   1.000
_cell.angle_alpha   90.00
_cell.angle_beta   90.00
_cell.angle_gamma   90.00
#
_symmetry.space_group_name_H-M   'P 1'
#
loop_
_entity.id
_entity.type
_entity.pdbx_description
1 polymer ?
#
loop_
_entity_poly.entity_id
_entity_poly.type
_entity_poly.pdbx_seq_one_letter_code
_entity_poly.pdbx_strand_id
1 'polypeptide(L)'
;MVYIRCGTLNSFHCATEISALLTPPSPLQVQEHYHNLLSARGCSGITVKQDGNSGKGLYADMDFKEGELVLKDPMLVGAQHPLNKIDCLVCSFCFRFVGSIELQIGRKLYMQQLRANESHGCDVGSSSKHCHEMDSSDEEESTQQCTSGSPKTKVPLPEDVVQSLMNGQLVLPFSEKFSLPPAVPCPGGCGEAYYCSMSCAEVDWESSHSLLCTVESSDSARREALLKFIKHANKQMIYSSLLQRWWDCIALPDDVDSSDEASFRLQIKMLAFESLQLLKKAIFDKECESLFSLEIYGNIIGIFELNNLDLVVASPVEDYFLYIDDLTYPNKEEAEKITQPILDALGEEYSIYCKGTAFFPLQSCLNHSCCRNARAFKRDRECGGKTNLILSTI
;
A
#
# COMPACT_ATOMS: atom_id res chain seq x y z
N MET A 1 -12.65 -2.58 -14.99
CA MET A 1 -11.57 -3.60 -15.01
C MET A 1 -12.19 -4.87 -15.54
N VAL A 2 -11.82 -5.31 -16.75
CA VAL A 2 -12.35 -6.55 -17.35
C VAL A 2 -11.47 -7.70 -16.87
N TYR A 3 -12.08 -8.68 -16.20
CA TYR A 3 -11.37 -9.90 -15.78
C TYR A 3 -11.29 -10.87 -16.95
N ILE A 4 -10.20 -10.79 -17.71
CA ILE A 4 -9.85 -11.81 -18.69
C ILE A 4 -9.29 -13.02 -17.93
N ARG A 5 -10.20 -13.86 -17.41
CA ARG A 5 -9.85 -15.24 -17.02
C ARG A 5 -9.59 -16.01 -18.31
N CYS A 6 -8.31 -16.15 -18.70
CA CYS A 6 -7.88 -17.06 -19.76
C CYS A 6 -8.05 -18.52 -19.31
N GLY A 7 -9.32 -18.96 -19.26
CA GLY A 7 -9.73 -20.30 -18.91
C GLY A 7 -10.74 -20.77 -19.95
N THR A 8 -10.26 -21.51 -20.94
CA THR A 8 -11.08 -22.16 -21.99
C THR A 8 -11.93 -21.24 -22.88
N LEU A 9 -11.51 -19.98 -23.09
CA LEU A 9 -12.08 -19.11 -24.13
C LEU A 9 -11.27 -19.22 -25.43
N ASN A 10 -11.93 -19.14 -26.59
CA ASN A 10 -11.25 -19.20 -27.88
C ASN A 10 -10.42 -17.93 -28.10
N SER A 11 -9.13 -18.07 -28.41
CA SER A 11 -8.17 -16.98 -28.74
C SER A 11 -8.69 -15.80 -29.58
N PHE A 12 -9.65 -16.01 -30.48
CA PHE A 12 -10.31 -14.93 -31.26
C PHE A 12 -11.13 -13.94 -30.40
N HIS A 13 -11.71 -14.38 -29.29
CA HIS A 13 -12.47 -13.51 -28.38
C HIS A 13 -11.54 -12.55 -27.64
N CYS A 14 -10.46 -13.07 -27.06
CA CYS A 14 -9.51 -12.29 -26.26
C CYS A 14 -8.92 -11.10 -27.05
N ALA A 15 -8.53 -11.31 -28.31
CA ALA A 15 -8.00 -10.25 -29.17
C ALA A 15 -8.98 -9.08 -29.38
N THR A 16 -10.29 -9.37 -29.50
CA THR A 16 -11.33 -8.34 -29.68
C THR A 16 -11.58 -7.58 -28.38
N GLU A 17 -11.62 -8.29 -27.25
CA GLU A 17 -11.80 -7.72 -25.92
C GLU A 17 -10.61 -6.82 -25.52
N ILE A 18 -9.38 -7.23 -25.82
CA ILE A 18 -8.18 -6.41 -25.60
C ILE A 18 -8.18 -5.19 -26.52
N SER A 19 -8.54 -5.33 -27.80
CA SER A 19 -8.65 -4.18 -28.70
C SER A 19 -9.68 -3.16 -28.21
N ALA A 20 -10.80 -3.62 -27.64
CA ALA A 20 -11.80 -2.76 -27.02
C ALA A 20 -11.28 -2.10 -25.72
N LEU A 21 -10.54 -2.84 -24.88
CA LEU A 21 -9.93 -2.35 -23.64
C LEU A 21 -8.86 -1.27 -23.89
N LEU A 22 -8.10 -1.39 -24.97
CA LEU A 22 -7.05 -0.45 -25.36
C LEU A 22 -7.56 0.76 -26.15
N THR A 23 -8.80 0.72 -26.65
CA THR A 23 -9.42 1.86 -27.34
C THR A 23 -9.89 2.88 -26.29
N PRO A 24 -9.46 4.16 -26.36
CA PRO A 24 -9.93 5.18 -25.44
C PRO A 24 -11.47 5.30 -25.48
N PRO A 25 -12.17 5.30 -24.34
CA PRO A 25 -13.62 5.44 -24.31
C PRO A 25 -14.05 6.82 -24.81
N SER A 26 -15.17 6.88 -25.52
CA SER A 26 -15.77 8.16 -25.93
C SER A 26 -16.21 8.99 -24.70
N PRO A 27 -16.31 10.32 -24.81
CA PRO A 27 -16.78 11.17 -23.69
C PRO A 27 -18.12 10.73 -23.10
N LEU A 28 -19.03 10.20 -23.93
CA LEU A 28 -20.31 9.62 -23.47
C LEU A 28 -20.11 8.36 -22.62
N GLN A 29 -19.27 7.41 -23.06
CA GLN A 29 -18.94 6.21 -22.29
C GLN A 29 -18.23 6.54 -20.97
N VAL A 30 -17.39 7.58 -20.95
CA VAL A 30 -16.77 8.10 -19.72
C VAL A 30 -17.84 8.66 -18.78
N GLN A 31 -18.78 9.46 -19.28
CA GLN A 31 -19.86 10.03 -18.48
C GLN A 31 -20.81 8.94 -17.93
N GLU A 32 -21.20 7.97 -18.75
CA GLU A 32 -22.00 6.81 -18.33
C GLU A 32 -21.28 5.97 -17.27
N HIS A 33 -19.97 5.74 -17.43
CA HIS A 33 -19.16 5.00 -16.44
C HIS A 33 -19.21 5.67 -15.06
N TYR A 34 -18.95 6.98 -14.99
CA TYR A 34 -18.98 7.69 -13.71
C TYR A 34 -20.39 7.86 -13.14
N HIS A 35 -21.41 8.04 -13.97
CA HIS A 35 -22.80 8.05 -13.53
C HIS A 35 -23.19 6.72 -12.86
N ASN A 36 -22.86 5.60 -13.51
CA ASN A 36 -23.11 4.25 -12.96
C ASN A 36 -22.29 4.01 -11.67
N LEU A 37 -21.04 4.47 -11.62
CA LEU A 37 -20.19 4.35 -10.43
C LEU A 37 -20.72 5.14 -9.22
N LEU A 38 -21.18 6.37 -9.43
CA LEU A 38 -21.78 7.22 -8.39
C LEU A 38 -23.10 6.63 -7.89
N SER A 39 -23.96 6.19 -8.82
CA SER A 39 -25.24 5.53 -8.54
C SER A 39 -25.06 4.24 -7.72
N ALA A 40 -24.15 3.35 -8.15
CA ALA A 40 -23.85 2.10 -7.44
C ALA A 40 -23.26 2.31 -6.02
N ARG A 41 -22.72 3.50 -5.75
CA ARG A 41 -22.17 3.89 -4.44
C ARG A 41 -23.14 4.71 -3.59
N GLY A 42 -24.36 4.97 -4.08
CA GLY A 42 -25.36 5.80 -3.38
C GLY A 42 -24.92 7.24 -3.18
N CYS A 43 -23.99 7.75 -4.00
CA CYS A 43 -23.51 9.13 -3.91
C CYS A 43 -24.47 10.06 -4.65
N SER A 44 -25.23 10.87 -3.91
CA SER A 44 -26.14 11.89 -4.45
C SER A 44 -25.53 13.29 -4.41
N GLY A 45 -26.00 14.19 -5.28
CA GLY A 45 -25.59 15.60 -5.25
C GLY A 45 -24.23 15.90 -5.88
N ILE A 46 -23.59 14.92 -6.51
CA ILE A 46 -22.34 15.08 -7.25
C ILE A 46 -22.37 14.38 -8.61
N THR A 47 -21.54 14.85 -9.52
CA THR A 47 -21.38 14.30 -10.87
C THR A 47 -19.96 14.50 -11.39
N VAL A 48 -19.51 13.63 -12.30
CA VAL A 48 -18.22 13.82 -13.00
C VAL A 48 -18.52 14.41 -14.38
N LYS A 49 -17.91 15.56 -14.67
CA LYS A 49 -17.97 16.22 -15.99
C LYS A 49 -16.56 16.27 -16.58
N GLN A 50 -16.47 16.28 -17.90
CA GLN A 50 -15.20 16.50 -18.60
C GLN A 50 -15.15 17.96 -19.07
N ASP A 51 -14.11 18.68 -18.65
CA ASP A 51 -13.78 20.04 -19.07
C ASP A 51 -12.57 19.99 -20.04
N GLY A 52 -12.55 20.92 -21.00
CA GLY A 52 -11.50 20.98 -22.02
C GLY A 52 -10.13 21.39 -21.47
N ASN A 53 -10.10 22.15 -20.37
CA ASN A 53 -8.85 22.64 -19.78
C ASN A 53 -8.34 21.72 -18.66
N SER A 54 -9.25 21.18 -17.85
CA SER A 54 -8.91 20.47 -16.60
C SER A 54 -9.03 18.95 -16.70
N GLY A 55 -9.43 18.40 -17.85
CA GLY A 55 -9.70 16.97 -18.00
C GLY A 55 -11.01 16.57 -17.30
N LYS A 56 -10.99 15.60 -16.39
CA LYS A 56 -12.18 15.20 -15.63
C LYS A 56 -12.24 15.98 -14.32
N GLY A 57 -13.44 16.38 -13.90
CA GLY A 57 -13.67 17.03 -12.60
C GLY A 57 -14.92 16.49 -11.93
N LEU A 58 -14.91 16.42 -10.61
CA LEU A 58 -16.09 16.20 -9.78
C LEU A 58 -16.75 17.55 -9.44
N TYR A 59 -18.05 17.64 -9.67
CA TYR A 59 -18.85 18.84 -9.45
C TYR A 59 -20.03 18.53 -8.55
N ALA A 60 -20.39 19.48 -7.69
CA ALA A 60 -21.66 19.43 -6.97
C ALA A 60 -22.82 19.78 -7.92
N ASP A 61 -23.93 19.04 -7.79
CA ASP A 61 -25.22 19.31 -8.42
C ASP A 61 -26.27 19.78 -7.38
N MET A 62 -25.86 19.97 -6.12
CA MET A 62 -26.64 20.61 -5.04
C MET A 62 -25.71 21.38 -4.09
N ASP A 63 -26.26 22.26 -3.27
CA ASP A 63 -25.50 22.95 -2.22
C ASP A 63 -25.16 22.00 -1.07
N PHE A 64 -23.90 22.05 -0.61
CA PHE A 64 -23.41 21.37 0.60
C PHE A 64 -23.08 22.40 1.68
N LYS A 65 -23.30 22.06 2.94
CA LYS A 65 -22.88 22.89 4.09
C LYS A 65 -21.44 22.59 4.48
N GLU A 66 -20.77 23.49 5.21
CA GLU A 66 -19.46 23.23 5.84
C GLU A 66 -19.46 21.90 6.62
N GLY A 67 -18.41 21.09 6.44
CA GLY A 67 -18.23 19.79 7.10
C GLY A 67 -19.16 18.66 6.62
N GLU A 68 -20.02 18.88 5.63
CA GLU A 68 -20.93 17.88 5.10
C GLU A 68 -20.19 16.80 4.28
N LEU A 69 -20.65 15.54 4.40
CA LEU A 69 -20.07 14.40 3.69
C LEU A 69 -20.48 14.43 2.21
N VAL A 70 -19.52 14.69 1.32
CA VAL A 70 -19.74 14.75 -0.13
C VAL A 70 -19.70 13.36 -0.75
N LEU A 71 -18.70 12.55 -0.42
CA LEU A 71 -18.61 11.16 -0.88
C LEU A 71 -17.77 10.27 0.03
N LYS A 72 -17.98 8.95 -0.13
CA LYS A 72 -17.03 7.92 0.26
C LYS A 72 -16.54 7.20 -0.99
N ASP A 73 -15.23 7.10 -1.16
CA ASP A 73 -14.61 6.37 -2.24
C ASP A 73 -13.96 5.09 -1.69
N PRO A 74 -14.58 3.91 -1.85
CA PRO A 74 -13.92 2.65 -1.60
C PRO A 74 -12.71 2.46 -2.53
N MET A 75 -11.58 2.12 -1.93
CA MET A 75 -10.35 1.74 -2.64
C MET A 75 -10.63 0.68 -3.72
N LEU A 76 -10.13 0.94 -4.94
CA LEU A 76 -10.20 0.01 -6.08
C LEU A 76 -9.21 -1.14 -5.92
N VAL A 77 -7.96 -0.78 -5.64
CA VAL A 77 -6.83 -1.68 -5.40
C VAL A 77 -5.82 -0.94 -4.52
N GLY A 78 -5.04 -1.68 -3.74
CA GLY A 78 -3.91 -1.14 -3.00
C GLY A 78 -2.88 -2.23 -2.73
N ALA A 79 -1.72 -1.82 -2.22
CA ALA A 79 -0.65 -2.70 -1.79
C ALA A 79 0.02 -2.13 -0.54
N GLN A 80 0.28 -2.99 0.45
CA GLN A 80 1.11 -2.65 1.60
C GLN A 80 2.57 -2.49 1.15
N HIS A 81 3.27 -1.50 1.68
CA HIS A 81 4.69 -1.29 1.38
C HIS A 81 5.52 -2.52 1.79
N PRO A 82 6.40 -3.07 0.93
CA PRO A 82 7.09 -4.34 1.21
C PRO A 82 7.85 -4.37 2.54
N LEU A 83 8.54 -3.28 2.90
CA LEU A 83 9.27 -3.21 4.17
C LEU A 83 8.33 -3.16 5.39
N ASN A 84 7.13 -2.59 5.25
CA ASN A 84 6.14 -2.47 6.32
C ASN A 84 5.43 -3.79 6.65
N LYS A 85 5.50 -4.81 5.78
CA LYS A 85 5.01 -6.18 6.05
C LYS A 85 5.70 -6.85 7.26
N ILE A 86 6.90 -6.37 7.60
CA ILE A 86 7.66 -6.83 8.76
C ILE A 86 7.09 -6.24 10.05
N ASP A 87 6.67 -4.97 10.02
CA ASP A 87 6.12 -4.25 11.16
C ASP A 87 4.63 -4.49 11.40
N CYS A 88 3.85 -4.69 10.33
CA CYS A 88 2.40 -4.77 10.38
C CYS A 88 1.90 -6.01 9.63
N LEU A 89 1.39 -7.01 10.37
CA LEU A 89 0.72 -8.16 9.77
C LEU A 89 -0.76 -7.82 9.52
N VAL A 90 -1.09 -7.51 8.27
CA VAL A 90 -2.45 -7.16 7.84
C VAL A 90 -3.01 -8.12 6.80
N CYS A 91 -4.33 -8.08 6.61
CA CYS A 91 -5.01 -8.72 5.51
C CYS A 91 -4.53 -8.11 4.17
N SER A 92 -4.06 -8.94 3.25
CA SER A 92 -3.45 -8.50 1.98
C SER A 92 -4.46 -7.82 1.03
N PHE A 93 -5.77 -8.00 1.29
CA PHE A 93 -6.86 -7.47 0.47
C PHE A 93 -7.56 -6.23 1.07
N CYS A 94 -7.71 -6.20 2.40
CA CYS A 94 -8.42 -5.11 3.09
C CYS A 94 -7.53 -4.31 4.04
N PHE A 95 -6.30 -4.73 4.31
CA PHE A 95 -5.34 -4.02 5.16
C PHE A 95 -5.77 -3.86 6.63
N ARG A 96 -6.81 -4.57 7.07
CA ARG A 96 -7.11 -4.75 8.49
C ARG A 96 -6.01 -5.59 9.14
N PHE A 97 -5.51 -5.19 10.31
CA PHE A 97 -4.63 -6.01 11.13
C PHE A 97 -5.27 -7.37 11.48
N VAL A 98 -4.46 -8.44 11.51
CA VAL A 98 -4.90 -9.83 11.75
C VAL A 98 -4.06 -10.50 12.86
N GLY A 99 -4.54 -11.60 13.43
CA GLY A 99 -3.85 -12.35 14.48
C GLY A 99 -4.25 -11.89 15.88
N SER A 100 -3.28 -11.46 16.69
CA SER A 100 -3.47 -10.87 18.01
C SER A 100 -2.42 -9.77 18.25
N ILE A 101 -2.57 -8.98 19.32
CA ILE A 101 -1.58 -7.96 19.72
C ILE A 101 -0.20 -8.60 19.93
N GLU A 102 -0.17 -9.76 20.59
CA GLU A 102 1.04 -10.52 20.85
C GLU A 102 1.72 -10.99 19.57
N LEU A 103 0.95 -11.45 18.56
CA LEU A 103 1.51 -11.83 17.27
C LEU A 103 2.11 -10.64 16.51
N GLN A 104 1.49 -9.45 16.57
CA GLN A 104 2.03 -8.23 15.95
C GLN A 104 3.37 -7.85 16.59
N ILE A 105 3.39 -7.74 17.92
CA ILE A 105 4.58 -7.38 18.71
C ILE A 105 5.69 -8.43 18.52
N GLY A 106 5.38 -9.72 18.67
CA GLY A 106 6.34 -10.81 18.58
C GLY A 106 7.01 -10.88 17.22
N ARG A 107 6.24 -10.79 16.12
CA ARG A 107 6.79 -10.75 14.75
C ARG A 107 7.75 -9.59 14.56
N LYS A 108 7.40 -8.41 15.08
CA LYS A 108 8.22 -7.21 14.97
C LYS A 108 9.54 -7.35 15.72
N LEU A 109 9.50 -7.76 16.99
CA LEU A 109 10.68 -7.97 17.82
C LEU A 109 11.62 -9.04 17.22
N TYR A 110 11.07 -10.16 16.76
CA TYR A 110 11.81 -11.23 16.09
C TYR A 110 12.58 -10.71 14.86
N MET A 111 11.92 -9.92 14.01
CA MET A 111 12.54 -9.36 12.81
C MET A 111 13.56 -8.25 13.11
N GLN A 112 13.36 -7.46 14.17
CA GLN A 112 14.36 -6.53 14.68
C GLN A 112 15.62 -7.27 15.18
N GLN A 113 15.45 -8.36 15.93
CA GLN A 113 16.55 -9.20 16.42
C GLN A 113 17.33 -9.85 15.27
N LEU A 114 16.66 -10.35 14.22
CA LEU A 114 17.33 -10.87 13.02
C LEU A 114 18.19 -9.79 12.33
N ARG A 115 17.63 -8.59 12.09
CA ARG A 115 18.39 -7.46 11.49
C ARG A 115 19.60 -7.06 12.34
N ALA A 116 19.46 -7.04 13.66
CA ALA A 116 20.58 -6.75 14.57
C ALA A 116 21.70 -7.80 14.46
N ASN A 117 21.35 -9.08 14.42
CA ASN A 117 22.30 -10.17 14.27
C ASN A 117 23.03 -10.15 12.92
N GLU A 118 22.36 -9.80 11.82
CA GLU A 118 23.00 -9.60 10.52
C GLU A 118 24.01 -8.45 10.54
N SER A 119 23.71 -7.35 11.22
CA SER A 119 24.60 -6.18 11.31
C SER A 119 25.93 -6.46 12.06
N HIS A 120 25.94 -7.44 12.97
CA HIS A 120 27.14 -7.85 13.70
C HIS A 120 27.99 -8.92 12.99
N GLY A 121 27.55 -9.45 11.83
CA GLY A 121 28.26 -10.50 11.10
C GLY A 121 29.44 -10.05 10.22
N CYS A 122 29.68 -8.74 10.10
CA CYS A 122 30.46 -8.16 8.99
C CYS A 122 31.75 -7.43 9.41
N ASP A 123 32.30 -7.69 10.60
CA ASP A 123 33.50 -7.00 11.11
C ASP A 123 34.83 -7.68 10.72
N VAL A 124 35.03 -7.93 9.41
CA VAL A 124 36.35 -8.28 8.85
C VAL A 124 36.59 -7.52 7.53
N GLY A 125 36.89 -6.23 7.66
CA GLY A 125 37.79 -5.52 6.74
C GLY A 125 37.33 -5.30 5.29
N SER A 126 36.40 -4.37 5.06
CA SER A 126 36.48 -3.51 3.87
C SER A 126 35.88 -2.13 4.11
N SER A 127 36.67 -1.09 3.83
CA SER A 127 36.25 0.32 3.95
C SER A 127 35.59 0.78 2.66
N SER A 128 34.27 0.96 2.64
CA SER A 128 33.59 1.71 1.57
C SER A 128 32.36 2.50 2.07
N LYS A 129 32.63 3.75 2.43
CA LYS A 129 31.81 4.96 2.18
C LYS A 129 30.28 4.78 2.00
N HIS A 130 29.56 5.19 3.05
CA HIS A 130 28.64 6.33 3.01
C HIS A 130 27.43 6.26 2.03
N CYS A 131 26.28 5.89 2.58
CA CYS A 131 24.98 6.36 2.11
C CYS A 131 24.33 7.13 3.27
N HIS A 132 24.18 8.45 3.13
CA HIS A 132 23.31 9.21 4.02
C HIS A 132 21.87 9.07 3.52
N GLU A 133 20.94 8.78 4.44
CA GLU A 133 19.52 9.02 4.20
C GLU A 133 19.31 10.54 4.12
N MET A 134 18.80 11.02 2.98
CA MET A 134 18.39 12.42 2.82
C MET A 134 16.91 12.50 3.18
N ASP A 135 16.65 13.02 4.37
CA ASP A 135 15.33 13.51 4.77
C ASP A 135 15.17 14.92 4.18
N SER A 136 14.15 15.12 3.33
CA SER A 136 13.88 16.39 2.65
C SER A 136 12.53 16.92 3.09
N SER A 137 12.58 17.79 4.10
CA SER A 137 11.44 18.57 4.58
C SER A 137 11.04 19.65 3.58
N ASP A 138 9.73 19.85 3.40
CA ASP A 138 9.15 21.16 3.12
C ASP A 138 7.80 21.30 3.83
N GLU A 139 7.74 22.28 4.74
CA GLU A 139 6.63 23.07 5.30
C GLU A 139 5.16 22.61 5.04
N GLU A 140 4.24 22.54 6.01
CA GLU A 140 3.75 23.69 6.81
C GLU A 140 3.12 23.32 8.18
N GLU A 141 3.54 24.09 9.20
CA GLU A 141 2.76 24.65 10.32
C GLU A 141 1.72 23.79 11.10
N SER A 142 2.17 23.18 12.21
CA SER A 142 1.36 23.05 13.44
C SER A 142 2.26 22.89 14.68
N THR A 143 2.31 23.91 15.53
CA THR A 143 3.17 23.95 16.74
C THR A 143 2.71 22.96 17.83
N GLN A 144 3.48 21.89 18.05
CA GLN A 144 3.60 21.26 19.38
C GLN A 144 5.06 20.91 19.71
N GLN A 145 5.45 21.25 20.94
CA GLN A 145 6.82 21.24 21.43
C GLN A 145 7.14 19.90 22.11
N CYS A 146 7.83 19.00 21.42
CA CYS A 146 8.32 17.74 21.99
C CYS A 146 9.83 17.77 22.20
N THR A 147 10.26 17.38 23.39
CA THR A 147 11.65 17.42 23.85
C THR A 147 12.52 16.35 23.20
N SER A 148 13.73 16.72 22.76
CA SER A 148 14.74 15.79 22.25
C SER A 148 15.25 14.84 23.34
N GLY A 149 14.69 13.64 23.40
CA GLY A 149 15.28 12.52 24.13
C GLY A 149 16.45 11.91 23.35
N SER A 150 17.55 11.61 24.04
CA SER A 150 18.59 10.74 23.48
C SER A 150 17.99 9.36 23.15
N PRO A 151 18.32 8.73 22.00
CA PRO A 151 17.77 7.43 21.65
C PRO A 151 18.10 6.42 22.74
N LYS A 152 17.08 5.97 23.47
CA LYS A 152 17.24 4.89 24.46
C LYS A 152 17.62 3.63 23.70
N THR A 153 18.79 3.07 24.00
CA THR A 153 19.23 1.80 23.42
C THR A 153 18.18 0.73 23.76
N LYS A 154 17.50 0.20 22.75
CA LYS A 154 16.45 -0.81 22.93
C LYS A 154 17.03 -2.01 23.68
N VAL A 155 16.36 -2.44 24.75
CA VAL A 155 16.77 -3.60 25.53
C VAL A 155 16.18 -4.84 24.85
N PRO A 156 16.97 -5.78 24.32
CA PRO A 156 16.42 -6.96 23.66
C PRO A 156 15.72 -7.86 24.68
N LEU A 157 14.51 -8.30 24.36
CA LEU A 157 13.85 -9.37 25.13
C LEU A 157 14.55 -10.72 24.92
N PRO A 158 14.46 -11.65 25.89
CA PRO A 158 14.81 -13.04 25.68
C PRO A 158 14.04 -13.68 24.52
N GLU A 159 14.72 -14.52 23.74
CA GLU A 159 14.17 -15.21 22.56
C GLU A 159 12.91 -16.04 22.90
N ASP A 160 12.87 -16.67 24.07
CA ASP A 160 11.73 -17.45 24.55
C ASP A 160 10.48 -16.58 24.80
N VAL A 161 10.66 -15.33 25.22
CA VAL A 161 9.55 -14.37 25.37
C VAL A 161 9.02 -13.95 24.00
N VAL A 162 9.90 -13.68 23.04
CA VAL A 162 9.51 -13.31 21.66
C VAL A 162 8.77 -14.46 20.98
N GLN A 163 9.28 -15.69 21.10
CA GLN A 163 8.61 -16.89 20.59
C GLN A 163 7.26 -17.13 21.27
N SER A 164 7.17 -16.92 22.60
CA SER A 164 5.91 -17.05 23.36
C SER A 164 4.83 -16.06 22.93
N LEU A 165 5.21 -14.84 22.51
CA LEU A 165 4.29 -13.87 21.91
C LEU A 165 3.81 -14.33 20.53
N MET A 166 4.72 -14.83 19.68
CA MET A 166 4.40 -15.27 18.32
C MET A 166 3.56 -16.54 18.26
N ASN A 167 3.70 -17.44 19.23
CA ASN A 167 2.98 -18.72 19.25
C ASN A 167 1.71 -18.72 20.14
N GLY A 168 1.43 -17.61 20.84
CA GLY A 168 0.28 -17.45 21.73
C GLY A 168 0.39 -18.11 23.11
N GLN A 169 1.61 -18.49 23.55
CA GLN A 169 1.86 -18.98 24.91
C GLN A 169 1.89 -17.84 25.94
N LEU A 170 2.33 -16.64 25.55
CA LEU A 170 2.21 -15.43 26.35
C LEU A 170 0.98 -14.64 25.89
N VAL A 171 0.07 -14.35 26.82
CA VAL A 171 -1.09 -13.47 26.62
C VAL A 171 -0.85 -12.20 27.43
N LEU A 172 -1.00 -11.04 26.79
CA LEU A 172 -0.72 -9.76 27.45
C LEU A 172 -1.94 -9.24 28.23
N PRO A 173 -1.73 -8.52 29.36
CA PRO A 173 -2.82 -7.96 30.14
C PRO A 173 -3.75 -7.09 29.28
N PHE A 174 -5.06 -7.32 29.36
CA PHE A 174 -6.11 -6.59 28.64
C PHE A 174 -6.09 -6.68 27.11
N SER A 175 -5.28 -7.58 26.50
CA SER A 175 -5.21 -7.71 25.04
C SER A 175 -6.52 -8.21 24.42
N GLU A 176 -7.39 -8.86 25.20
CA GLU A 176 -8.71 -9.32 24.75
C GLU A 176 -9.62 -8.18 24.26
N LYS A 177 -9.39 -6.96 24.76
CA LYS A 177 -10.12 -5.74 24.34
C LYS A 177 -9.77 -5.30 22.93
N PHE A 178 -8.64 -5.76 22.40
CA PHE A 178 -8.10 -5.42 21.08
C PHE A 178 -8.20 -6.62 20.12
N SER A 179 -9.30 -7.37 20.23
CA SER A 179 -9.57 -8.57 19.44
C SER A 179 -9.46 -8.31 17.92
N LEU A 180 -8.48 -8.97 17.28
CA LEU A 180 -8.24 -8.94 15.84
C LEU A 180 -8.87 -10.18 15.15
N PRO A 181 -9.21 -10.10 13.85
CA PRO A 181 -9.61 -11.27 13.07
C PRO A 181 -8.44 -12.26 12.88
N PRO A 182 -8.70 -13.55 12.63
CA PRO A 182 -7.66 -14.55 12.45
C PRO A 182 -6.77 -14.26 11.23
N ALA A 183 -5.50 -14.66 11.31
CA ALA A 183 -4.55 -14.59 10.20
C ALA A 183 -4.67 -15.84 9.31
N VAL A 184 -5.61 -15.82 8.36
CA VAL A 184 -5.80 -16.88 7.37
C VAL A 184 -4.66 -16.82 6.34
N PRO A 185 -3.84 -17.87 6.15
CA PRO A 185 -2.76 -17.86 5.16
C PRO A 185 -3.30 -17.90 3.73
N CYS A 186 -2.48 -17.50 2.76
CA CYS A 186 -2.81 -17.60 1.35
C CYS A 186 -3.22 -19.03 0.91
N PRO A 187 -4.33 -19.20 0.17
CA PRO A 187 -4.78 -20.51 -0.31
C PRO A 187 -3.75 -21.25 -1.18
N GLY A 188 -2.85 -20.52 -1.84
CA GLY A 188 -1.74 -21.12 -2.58
C GLY A 188 -0.58 -21.59 -1.69
N GLY A 189 -0.41 -21.02 -0.49
CA GLY A 189 0.69 -21.36 0.43
C GLY A 189 1.99 -20.58 0.21
N CYS A 190 1.95 -19.33 -0.28
CA CYS A 190 3.16 -18.54 -0.55
C CYS A 190 3.95 -18.07 0.68
N GLY A 191 3.38 -18.15 1.89
CA GLY A 191 3.96 -17.63 3.14
C GLY A 191 3.92 -16.09 3.30
N GLU A 192 3.81 -15.36 2.20
CA GLU A 192 3.91 -13.88 2.15
C GLU A 192 2.60 -13.11 2.33
N ALA A 193 1.46 -13.77 2.14
CA ALA A 193 0.14 -13.15 2.15
C ALA A 193 -0.78 -13.84 3.16
N TYR A 194 -1.41 -13.00 3.99
CA TYR A 194 -2.41 -13.37 5.00
C TYR A 194 -3.70 -12.57 4.80
N TYR A 195 -4.81 -13.05 5.36
CA TYR A 195 -6.15 -12.53 5.16
C TYR A 195 -6.94 -12.58 6.47
N CYS A 196 -7.89 -11.65 6.67
CA CYS A 196 -8.76 -11.66 7.85
C CYS A 196 -9.89 -12.71 7.79
N SER A 197 -10.12 -13.31 6.61
CA SER A 197 -11.16 -14.30 6.35
C SER A 197 -10.88 -15.05 5.06
N MET A 198 -11.46 -16.26 4.90
CA MET A 198 -11.48 -16.98 3.62
C MET A 198 -12.09 -16.14 2.50
N SER A 199 -13.15 -15.37 2.77
CA SER A 199 -13.77 -14.50 1.76
C SER A 199 -12.83 -13.40 1.24
N CYS A 200 -11.93 -12.86 2.07
CA CYS A 200 -10.91 -11.93 1.58
C CYS A 200 -9.82 -12.65 0.78
N ALA A 201 -9.44 -13.85 1.19
CA ALA A 201 -8.48 -14.69 0.47
C ALA A 201 -8.98 -15.09 -0.92
N GLU A 202 -10.25 -15.51 -1.02
CA GLU A 202 -10.91 -15.88 -2.27
C GLU A 202 -11.01 -14.69 -3.23
N VAL A 203 -11.52 -13.54 -2.78
CA VAL A 203 -11.66 -12.37 -3.66
C VAL A 203 -10.29 -11.83 -4.09
N ASP A 204 -9.26 -11.87 -3.24
CA ASP A 204 -7.90 -11.49 -3.66
C ASP A 204 -7.28 -12.49 -4.64
N TRP A 205 -7.51 -13.80 -4.42
CA TRP A 205 -7.07 -14.85 -5.32
C TRP A 205 -7.71 -14.73 -6.71
N GLU A 206 -9.02 -14.46 -6.77
CA GLU A 206 -9.72 -14.25 -8.03
C GLU A 206 -9.37 -12.92 -8.71
N SER A 207 -8.98 -11.89 -7.96
CA SER A 207 -8.70 -10.56 -8.50
C SER A 207 -7.25 -10.33 -8.93
N SER A 208 -6.26 -10.76 -8.16
CA SER A 208 -4.86 -10.45 -8.49
C SER A 208 -3.83 -11.42 -7.95
N HIS A 209 -4.04 -11.96 -6.74
CA HIS A 209 -2.98 -12.70 -6.04
C HIS A 209 -2.58 -13.99 -6.78
N SER A 210 -3.52 -14.68 -7.44
CA SER A 210 -3.21 -15.89 -8.23
C SER A 210 -2.22 -15.66 -9.38
N LEU A 211 -2.08 -14.42 -9.88
CA LEU A 211 -1.09 -14.06 -10.91
C LEU A 211 0.31 -13.85 -10.31
N LEU A 212 0.36 -13.34 -9.07
CA LEU A 212 1.58 -12.91 -8.37
C LEU A 212 2.00 -13.86 -7.22
N CYS A 213 1.35 -15.00 -7.09
CA CYS A 213 1.60 -15.96 -6.02
C CYS A 213 2.94 -16.71 -6.25
N THR A 214 3.88 -16.60 -5.33
CA THR A 214 5.25 -17.15 -5.41
C THR A 214 5.37 -18.63 -4.98
N VAL A 215 4.26 -19.35 -4.98
CA VAL A 215 4.11 -20.75 -4.56
C VAL A 215 5.01 -21.69 -5.35
N GLU A 216 5.25 -22.86 -4.78
CA GLU A 216 5.83 -24.03 -5.44
C GLU A 216 4.90 -24.59 -6.53
N SER A 217 4.63 -23.77 -7.54
CA SER A 217 4.19 -24.26 -8.85
C SER A 217 5.31 -25.10 -9.47
N SER A 218 4.94 -26.02 -10.35
CA SER A 218 5.88 -26.89 -11.07
C SER A 218 6.84 -26.13 -12.00
N ASP A 219 6.59 -24.85 -12.26
CA ASP A 219 7.44 -23.98 -13.09
C ASP A 219 8.37 -23.12 -12.21
N SER A 220 9.57 -23.65 -11.97
CA SER A 220 10.63 -22.94 -11.25
C SER A 220 11.12 -21.69 -12.00
N ALA A 221 11.09 -21.68 -13.34
CA ALA A 221 11.52 -20.55 -14.14
C ALA A 221 10.53 -19.37 -14.03
N ARG A 222 9.22 -19.65 -14.05
CA ARG A 222 8.17 -18.67 -13.76
C ARG A 222 8.33 -18.10 -12.35
N ARG A 223 8.57 -18.95 -11.34
CA ARG A 223 8.80 -18.51 -9.94
C ARG A 223 10.03 -17.61 -9.83
N GLU A 224 11.14 -17.98 -10.46
CA GLU A 224 12.38 -17.19 -10.46
C GLU A 224 12.19 -15.84 -11.16
N ALA A 225 11.49 -15.82 -12.31
CA ALA A 225 11.15 -14.60 -13.03
C ALA A 225 10.25 -13.66 -12.20
N LEU A 226 9.23 -14.20 -11.53
CA LEU A 226 8.34 -13.46 -10.66
C LEU A 226 9.07 -12.86 -9.45
N LEU A 227 9.96 -13.63 -8.80
CA LEU A 227 10.80 -13.12 -7.71
C LEU A 227 11.75 -12.01 -8.18
N LYS A 228 12.32 -12.14 -9.39
CA LYS A 228 13.12 -11.07 -10.01
C LYS A 228 12.28 -9.84 -10.32
N PHE A 229 11.07 -10.00 -10.85
CA PHE A 229 10.13 -8.89 -11.10
C PHE A 229 9.77 -8.14 -9.80
N ILE A 230 9.37 -8.87 -8.75
CA ILE A 230 9.04 -8.27 -7.44
C ILE A 230 10.26 -7.52 -6.87
N LYS A 231 11.46 -8.11 -6.93
CA LYS A 231 12.70 -7.48 -6.49
C LYS A 231 13.10 -6.25 -7.32
N HIS A 232 12.73 -6.21 -8.60
CA HIS A 232 12.92 -5.05 -9.47
C HIS A 232 11.96 -3.91 -9.12
N ALA A 233 10.66 -4.21 -9.07
CA ALA A 233 9.61 -3.24 -8.73
C ALA A 233 9.85 -2.60 -7.35
N ASN A 234 10.13 -3.41 -6.33
CA ASN A 234 10.38 -2.93 -4.96
C ASN A 234 11.61 -2.00 -4.82
N LYS A 235 12.47 -1.89 -5.84
CA LYS A 235 13.66 -1.03 -5.83
C LYS A 235 13.47 0.33 -6.50
N GLN A 236 12.37 0.55 -7.23
CA GLN A 236 12.28 1.64 -8.21
C GLN A 236 10.99 2.49 -8.14
N MET A 237 10.12 2.27 -7.15
CA MET A 237 8.88 3.05 -6.99
C MET A 237 9.13 4.39 -6.29
N ILE A 238 9.70 5.35 -7.02
CA ILE A 238 9.77 6.78 -6.70
C ILE A 238 9.61 7.55 -8.04
N TYR A 239 9.09 8.80 -7.99
CA TYR A 239 8.97 9.84 -9.03
C TYR A 239 7.65 9.90 -9.86
N SER A 240 7.01 11.08 -9.83
CA SER A 240 5.63 11.34 -10.28
C SER A 240 5.47 12.13 -11.60
N SER A 241 4.20 12.30 -12.00
CA SER A 241 3.67 12.84 -13.27
C SER A 241 3.89 11.96 -14.52
N LEU A 242 3.05 11.92 -15.57
CA LEU A 242 1.74 12.49 -15.97
C LEU A 242 1.07 11.45 -16.93
N LEU A 243 -0.23 11.56 -17.33
CA LEU A 243 -1.07 10.47 -17.93
C LEU A 243 -0.58 9.85 -19.27
N GLN A 244 0.62 10.18 -19.71
CA GLN A 244 1.30 9.61 -20.86
C GLN A 244 2.28 8.52 -20.38
N ARG A 245 3.21 8.12 -21.24
CA ARG A 245 4.20 7.08 -20.93
C ARG A 245 5.14 7.63 -19.85
N TRP A 246 5.34 6.89 -18.76
CA TRP A 246 6.09 7.34 -17.57
C TRP A 246 7.36 8.15 -17.88
N TRP A 247 8.23 7.66 -18.77
CA TRP A 247 9.47 8.35 -19.14
C TRP A 247 9.29 9.70 -19.86
N ASP A 248 8.14 9.97 -20.48
CA ASP A 248 7.84 11.26 -21.15
C ASP A 248 7.32 12.32 -20.17
N CYS A 249 6.87 11.92 -18.98
CA CYS A 249 6.13 12.80 -18.07
C CYS A 249 6.61 12.81 -16.62
N ILE A 250 7.46 11.85 -16.23
CA ILE A 250 8.19 11.89 -14.97
C ILE A 250 8.86 13.26 -14.79
N ALA A 251 8.70 13.86 -13.61
CA ALA A 251 9.41 15.07 -13.23
C ALA A 251 10.93 14.83 -13.27
N LEU A 252 11.69 15.83 -13.73
CA LEU A 252 13.15 15.77 -13.67
C LEU A 252 13.59 15.97 -12.21
N PRO A 253 14.36 15.07 -11.59
CA PRO A 253 14.88 15.26 -10.24
C PRO A 253 15.79 16.49 -10.16
N ASP A 254 15.81 17.17 -9.01
CA ASP A 254 16.57 18.42 -8.81
C ASP A 254 18.09 18.24 -8.95
N ASP A 255 18.61 17.01 -8.84
CA ASP A 255 20.02 16.65 -9.04
C ASP A 255 20.39 16.34 -10.51
N VAL A 256 19.43 16.38 -11.44
CA VAL A 256 19.65 16.15 -12.87
C VAL A 256 19.53 17.47 -13.65
N ASP A 257 20.62 17.88 -14.33
CA ASP A 257 20.58 19.06 -15.20
C ASP A 257 19.60 18.84 -16.37
N SER A 258 18.91 19.91 -16.75
CA SER A 258 18.16 20.03 -18.00
C SER A 258 18.90 19.51 -19.24
N SER A 259 20.24 19.63 -19.31
CA SER A 259 21.03 19.10 -20.42
C SER A 259 21.05 17.56 -20.48
N ASP A 260 20.85 16.89 -19.34
CA ASP A 260 20.85 15.44 -19.23
C ASP A 260 19.43 14.83 -19.26
N GLU A 261 18.37 15.64 -19.40
CA GLU A 261 16.97 15.19 -19.44
C GLU A 261 16.76 14.04 -20.44
N ALA A 262 17.31 14.14 -21.65
CA ALA A 262 17.19 13.09 -22.67
C ALA A 262 17.86 11.77 -22.26
N SER A 263 18.97 11.84 -21.51
CA SER A 263 19.66 10.68 -20.93
C SER A 263 18.84 10.06 -19.80
N PHE A 264 18.31 10.89 -18.89
CA PHE A 264 17.44 10.47 -17.80
C PHE A 264 16.18 9.77 -18.33
N ARG A 265 15.44 10.38 -19.26
CA ARG A 265 14.25 9.78 -19.87
C ARG A 265 14.56 8.44 -20.55
N LEU A 266 15.73 8.31 -21.19
CA LEU A 266 16.17 7.03 -21.77
C LEU A 266 16.43 5.97 -20.69
N GLN A 267 17.06 6.33 -19.57
CA GLN A 267 17.30 5.42 -18.44
C GLN A 267 15.97 4.92 -17.85
N ILE A 268 15.03 5.83 -17.54
CA ILE A 268 13.69 5.50 -17.03
C ILE A 268 12.93 4.56 -18.00
N LYS A 269 13.04 4.81 -19.31
CA LYS A 269 12.46 3.94 -20.35
C LYS A 269 13.12 2.54 -20.39
N MET A 270 14.43 2.46 -20.17
CA MET A 270 15.14 1.17 -20.07
C MET A 270 14.74 0.39 -18.82
N LEU A 271 14.55 1.06 -17.68
CA LEU A 271 14.06 0.45 -16.45
C LEU A 271 12.64 -0.13 -16.62
N ALA A 272 11.74 0.61 -17.27
CA ALA A 272 10.42 0.11 -17.64
C ALA A 272 10.49 -1.10 -18.60
N PHE A 273 11.44 -1.11 -19.54
CA PHE A 273 11.66 -2.25 -20.44
C PHE A 273 12.15 -3.49 -19.70
N GLU A 274 13.16 -3.35 -18.82
CA GLU A 274 13.68 -4.47 -18.01
C GLU A 274 12.59 -5.07 -17.13
N SER A 275 11.82 -4.22 -16.44
CA SER A 275 10.68 -4.63 -15.62
C SER A 275 9.62 -5.38 -16.45
N LEU A 276 9.28 -4.90 -17.65
CA LEU A 276 8.37 -5.59 -18.57
C LEU A 276 8.92 -6.95 -19.03
N GLN A 277 10.22 -7.09 -19.29
CA GLN A 277 10.80 -8.39 -19.66
C GLN A 277 10.75 -9.40 -18.50
N LEU A 278 10.90 -8.94 -17.25
CA LEU A 278 10.72 -9.78 -16.07
C LEU A 278 9.25 -10.17 -15.89
N LEU A 279 8.32 -9.23 -16.06
CA LEU A 279 6.88 -9.48 -15.98
C LEU A 279 6.42 -10.47 -17.08
N LYS A 280 6.90 -10.32 -18.31
CA LYS A 280 6.64 -11.29 -19.39
C LYS A 280 7.08 -12.69 -19.00
N LYS A 281 8.30 -12.86 -18.48
CA LYS A 281 8.78 -14.19 -18.03
C LYS A 281 7.98 -14.76 -16.86
N ALA A 282 7.27 -13.92 -16.09
CA ALA A 282 6.49 -14.33 -14.91
C ALA A 282 5.01 -14.64 -15.22
N ILE A 283 4.37 -13.93 -16.15
CA ILE A 283 2.91 -14.02 -16.38
C ILE A 283 2.47 -13.86 -17.85
N PHE A 284 3.38 -13.91 -18.84
CA PHE A 284 2.98 -13.74 -20.24
C PHE A 284 2.00 -14.81 -20.69
N ASP A 285 0.85 -14.36 -21.18
CA ASP A 285 -0.08 -15.16 -21.96
C ASP A 285 -0.06 -14.65 -23.41
N LYS A 286 0.02 -15.57 -24.37
CA LYS A 286 0.01 -15.27 -25.80
C LYS A 286 -1.31 -14.64 -26.24
N GLU A 287 -2.44 -15.02 -25.62
CA GLU A 287 -3.73 -14.39 -25.93
C GLU A 287 -3.76 -12.91 -25.50
N CYS A 288 -2.96 -12.57 -24.49
CA CYS A 288 -2.80 -11.22 -23.95
C CYS A 288 -1.57 -10.46 -24.48
N GLU A 289 -0.89 -10.96 -25.54
CA GLU A 289 0.41 -10.43 -25.99
C GLU A 289 0.42 -8.91 -26.21
N SER A 290 -0.66 -8.36 -26.76
CA SER A 290 -0.85 -6.93 -27.03
C SER A 290 -0.86 -6.07 -25.76
N LEU A 291 -1.26 -6.60 -24.60
CA LEU A 291 -1.16 -5.89 -23.31
C LEU A 291 0.28 -5.72 -22.83
N PHE A 292 1.19 -6.61 -23.24
CA PHE A 292 2.60 -6.58 -22.85
C PHE A 292 3.46 -5.76 -23.84
N SER A 293 2.96 -4.62 -24.30
CA SER A 293 3.77 -3.62 -25.02
C SER A 293 4.47 -2.68 -24.03
N LEU A 294 5.64 -2.14 -24.41
CA LEU A 294 6.35 -1.17 -23.55
C LEU A 294 5.55 0.12 -23.36
N GLU A 295 4.76 0.52 -24.36
CA GLU A 295 3.89 1.69 -24.31
C GLU A 295 2.74 1.52 -23.31
N ILE A 296 2.04 0.38 -23.35
CA ILE A 296 0.96 0.08 -22.41
C ILE A 296 1.51 -0.08 -20.99
N TYR A 297 2.65 -0.75 -20.82
CA TYR A 297 3.29 -0.90 -19.53
C TYR A 297 3.77 0.45 -18.96
N GLY A 298 4.34 1.32 -19.81
CA GLY A 298 4.72 2.69 -19.43
C GLY A 298 3.53 3.58 -19.06
N ASN A 299 2.37 3.38 -19.70
CA ASN A 299 1.12 4.06 -19.32
C ASN A 299 0.55 3.52 -17.99
N ILE A 300 0.68 2.22 -17.71
CA ILE A 300 0.25 1.62 -16.43
C ILE A 300 1.09 2.15 -15.27
N ILE A 301 2.41 2.23 -15.43
CA ILE A 301 3.30 2.87 -14.44
C ILE A 301 2.94 4.35 -14.28
N GLY A 302 2.76 5.09 -15.39
CA GLY A 302 2.35 6.49 -15.36
C GLY A 302 1.04 6.72 -14.61
N ILE A 303 0.03 5.87 -14.79
CA ILE A 303 -1.22 5.90 -14.01
C ILE A 303 -0.95 5.69 -12.51
N PHE A 304 0.00 4.83 -12.16
CA PHE A 304 0.33 4.52 -10.77
C PHE A 304 1.00 5.68 -10.04
N GLU A 305 2.07 6.25 -10.59
CA GLU A 305 2.85 7.36 -10.00
C GLU A 305 2.09 8.71 -9.96
N LEU A 306 0.79 8.69 -10.23
CA LEU A 306 -0.08 9.86 -10.41
C LEU A 306 -1.37 9.83 -9.62
N ASN A 307 -1.95 8.64 -9.46
CA ASN A 307 -3.29 8.44 -8.92
C ASN A 307 -3.25 7.56 -7.67
N ASN A 308 -2.05 7.21 -7.19
CA ASN A 308 -1.87 6.60 -5.89
C ASN A 308 -2.11 7.64 -4.77
N LEU A 309 -2.61 7.14 -3.64
CA LEU A 309 -2.62 7.83 -2.37
C LEU A 309 -2.11 6.88 -1.29
N ASP A 310 -1.44 7.43 -0.29
CA ASP A 310 -0.95 6.68 0.87
C ASP A 310 -2.05 5.88 1.54
N LEU A 311 -1.88 4.57 1.58
CA LEU A 311 -2.68 3.66 2.40
C LEU A 311 -2.16 3.71 3.83
N VAL A 312 -3.00 4.17 4.74
CA VAL A 312 -2.73 4.26 6.18
C VAL A 312 -3.84 3.51 6.92
N VAL A 313 -3.47 2.58 7.80
CA VAL A 313 -4.39 1.95 8.77
C VAL A 313 -3.70 1.97 10.13
N ALA A 314 -4.32 2.64 11.11
CA ALA A 314 -3.80 2.83 12.46
C ALA A 314 -3.45 1.50 13.16
N SER A 315 -2.42 1.53 14.02
CA SER A 315 -1.89 0.34 14.67
C SER A 315 -2.70 -0.03 15.91
N PRO A 316 -3.28 -1.24 16.01
CA PRO A 316 -3.92 -1.68 17.25
C PRO A 316 -2.91 -1.90 18.39
N VAL A 317 -1.61 -1.96 18.08
CA VAL A 317 -0.53 -2.00 19.10
C VAL A 317 -0.35 -0.62 19.75
N GLU A 318 -0.56 0.46 19.00
CA GLU A 318 -0.58 1.82 19.55
C GLU A 318 -1.78 2.00 20.48
N ASP A 319 -2.99 1.69 19.99
CA ASP A 319 -4.24 1.72 20.79
C ASP A 319 -4.11 0.87 22.08
N TYR A 320 -3.43 -0.29 21.99
CA TYR A 320 -3.16 -1.15 23.14
C TYR A 320 -2.28 -0.47 24.20
N PHE A 321 -1.12 0.06 23.82
CA PHE A 321 -0.22 0.70 24.79
C PHE A 321 -0.79 2.01 25.35
N LEU A 322 -1.51 2.80 24.54
CA LEU A 322 -2.27 3.96 25.03
C LEU A 322 -3.31 3.54 26.08
N TYR A 323 -4.04 2.45 25.86
CA TYR A 323 -4.98 1.92 26.83
C TYR A 323 -4.32 1.46 28.14
N ILE A 324 -3.11 0.88 28.09
CA ILE A 324 -2.34 0.53 29.29
C ILE A 324 -1.91 1.79 30.05
N ASP A 325 -1.48 2.84 29.35
CA ASP A 325 -1.11 4.12 29.98
C ASP A 325 -2.31 4.82 30.64
N ASP A 326 -3.50 4.74 30.03
CA ASP A 326 -4.77 5.26 30.55
C ASP A 326 -5.35 4.46 31.74
N LEU A 327 -4.76 3.32 32.13
CA LEU A 327 -5.23 2.53 33.27
C LEU A 327 -5.10 3.29 34.61
N THR A 328 -6.06 3.06 35.50
CA THR A 328 -5.96 3.49 36.89
C THR A 328 -5.22 2.47 37.75
N TYR A 329 -4.58 2.95 38.83
CA TYR A 329 -4.00 2.08 39.85
C TYR A 329 -5.08 1.31 40.63
N PRO A 330 -4.86 0.03 41.01
CA PRO A 330 -3.60 -0.72 40.88
C PRO A 330 -3.38 -1.40 39.52
N ASN A 331 -4.39 -1.46 38.66
CA ASN A 331 -4.35 -2.24 37.41
C ASN A 331 -3.21 -1.83 36.47
N LYS A 332 -2.88 -0.52 36.42
CA LYS A 332 -1.73 0.00 35.66
C LYS A 332 -0.42 -0.64 36.09
N GLU A 333 -0.12 -0.63 37.39
CA GLU A 333 1.11 -1.20 37.96
C GLU A 333 1.24 -2.71 37.72
N GLU A 334 0.11 -3.44 37.72
CA GLU A 334 0.10 -4.88 37.42
C GLU A 334 0.34 -5.16 35.93
N ALA A 335 -0.24 -4.36 35.03
CA ALA A 335 -0.02 -4.48 33.61
C ALA A 335 1.40 -4.08 33.17
N GLU A 336 1.92 -2.96 33.69
CA GLU A 336 3.26 -2.43 33.37
C GLU A 336 4.38 -3.40 33.75
N LYS A 337 4.23 -4.20 34.82
CA LYS A 337 5.19 -5.25 35.18
C LYS A 337 5.44 -6.28 34.07
N ILE A 338 4.46 -6.48 33.18
CA ILE A 338 4.55 -7.39 32.04
C ILE A 338 4.82 -6.63 30.74
N THR A 339 4.18 -5.47 30.56
CA THR A 339 4.15 -4.73 29.28
C THR A 339 5.28 -3.72 29.11
N GLN A 340 5.81 -3.13 30.18
CA GLN A 340 6.88 -2.12 30.07
C GLN A 340 8.17 -2.66 29.45
N PRO A 341 8.68 -3.86 29.80
CA PRO A 341 9.86 -4.42 29.13
C PRO A 341 9.66 -4.64 27.62
N ILE A 342 8.42 -4.90 27.20
CA ILE A 342 8.04 -5.10 25.81
C ILE A 342 8.00 -3.75 25.07
N LEU A 343 7.42 -2.72 25.70
CA LEU A 343 7.42 -1.36 25.17
C LEU A 343 8.84 -0.79 25.04
N ASP A 344 9.69 -1.00 26.05
CA ASP A 344 11.11 -0.60 26.05
C ASP A 344 11.91 -1.32 24.94
N ALA A 345 11.56 -2.58 24.63
CA ALA A 345 12.18 -3.35 23.55
C ALA A 345 11.70 -2.90 22.15
N LEU A 346 10.44 -2.50 22.00
CA LEU A 346 9.92 -1.93 20.75
C LEU A 346 10.50 -0.52 20.49
N GLY A 347 10.64 0.28 21.55
CA GLY A 347 10.97 1.71 21.46
C GLY A 347 9.90 2.50 20.72
N GLU A 348 10.29 3.62 20.11
CA GLU A 348 9.41 4.51 19.33
C GLU A 348 8.67 3.82 18.17
N GLU A 349 9.12 2.63 17.76
CA GLU A 349 8.50 1.87 16.68
C GLU A 349 7.20 1.12 17.07
N TYR A 350 6.77 1.17 18.34
CA TYR A 350 5.54 0.49 18.78
C TYR A 350 4.29 0.97 18.02
N SER A 351 4.27 2.24 17.62
CA SER A 351 3.16 2.91 16.92
C SER A 351 3.22 2.82 15.39
N ILE A 352 4.14 2.03 14.80
CA ILE A 352 4.17 1.89 13.32
C ILE A 352 2.83 1.32 12.83
N TYR A 353 2.13 2.15 12.07
CA TYR A 353 0.89 1.83 11.38
C TYR A 353 1.14 1.14 10.03
N CYS A 354 0.10 0.51 9.48
CA CYS A 354 0.18 -0.10 8.15
C CYS A 354 0.33 1.00 7.10
N LYS A 355 1.42 0.96 6.34
CA LYS A 355 1.75 1.89 5.25
C LYS A 355 1.68 1.18 3.90
N GLY A 356 1.26 1.90 2.86
CA GLY A 356 1.21 1.40 1.50
C GLY A 356 0.68 2.43 0.52
N THR A 357 0.16 1.95 -0.60
CA THR A 357 -0.31 2.76 -1.74
C THR A 357 -1.66 2.21 -2.21
N ALA A 358 -2.60 3.09 -2.56
CA ALA A 358 -3.97 2.73 -2.92
C ALA A 358 -4.58 3.68 -3.96
N PHE A 359 -5.45 3.15 -4.82
CA PHE A 359 -6.22 3.94 -5.81
C PHE A 359 -7.68 4.09 -5.42
N PHE A 360 -8.22 5.26 -5.75
CA PHE A 360 -9.58 5.68 -5.41
C PHE A 360 -10.27 6.20 -6.70
N PRO A 361 -11.24 5.45 -7.28
CA PRO A 361 -11.81 5.75 -8.60
C PRO A 361 -12.34 7.18 -8.83
N LEU A 362 -12.96 7.81 -7.83
CA LEU A 362 -13.50 9.16 -7.90
C LEU A 362 -12.47 10.21 -7.49
N GLN A 363 -11.48 9.85 -6.66
CA GLN A 363 -10.36 10.74 -6.33
C GLN A 363 -9.58 11.18 -7.57
N SER A 364 -9.41 10.30 -8.56
CA SER A 364 -8.81 10.66 -9.87
C SER A 364 -9.59 11.72 -10.68
N CYS A 365 -10.76 12.14 -10.18
CA CYS A 365 -11.57 13.25 -10.71
C CYS A 365 -11.61 14.46 -9.77
N LEU A 366 -10.88 14.46 -8.65
CA LEU A 366 -10.75 15.61 -7.76
C LEU A 366 -9.57 16.47 -8.22
N ASN A 367 -9.87 17.59 -8.88
CA ASN A 367 -8.84 18.50 -9.36
C ASN A 367 -8.24 19.32 -8.22
N HIS A 368 -6.96 19.62 -8.34
CA HIS A 368 -6.25 20.51 -7.42
C HIS A 368 -6.80 21.94 -7.51
N SER A 369 -6.88 22.61 -6.36
CA SER A 369 -7.05 24.07 -6.24
C SER A 369 -6.25 24.53 -5.02
N CYS A 370 -5.58 25.68 -5.13
CA CYS A 370 -4.97 26.32 -3.96
C CYS A 370 -6.07 26.82 -2.99
N CYS A 371 -7.20 27.28 -3.53
CA CYS A 371 -8.39 27.65 -2.77
C CYS A 371 -9.38 26.47 -2.77
N ARG A 372 -9.20 25.52 -1.84
CA ARG A 372 -10.01 24.31 -1.74
C ARG A 372 -11.36 24.62 -1.06
N ASN A 373 -12.44 24.04 -1.58
CA ASN A 373 -13.77 24.02 -0.97
C ASN A 373 -14.14 22.66 -0.34
N ALA A 374 -13.21 21.69 -0.42
CA ALA A 374 -13.37 20.35 0.12
C ALA A 374 -12.01 19.77 0.53
N ARG A 375 -12.02 18.91 1.55
CA ARG A 375 -10.87 18.14 2.03
C ARG A 375 -11.12 16.64 1.84
N ALA A 376 -10.14 15.96 1.26
CA ALA A 376 -10.10 14.51 1.23
C ALA A 376 -9.28 14.02 2.44
N PHE A 377 -9.82 13.06 3.20
CA PHE A 377 -9.15 12.48 4.37
C PHE A 377 -9.56 11.01 4.54
N LYS A 378 -8.81 10.28 5.36
CA LYS A 378 -9.21 8.95 5.85
C LYS A 378 -9.66 9.11 7.30
N ARG A 379 -10.62 8.31 7.76
CA ARG A 379 -10.99 8.35 9.19
C ARG A 379 -10.03 7.47 9.98
N ASP A 380 -9.44 8.07 11.00
CA ASP A 380 -8.56 7.39 11.97
C ASP A 380 -9.20 6.11 12.56
N ARG A 381 -10.53 6.11 12.69
CA ARG A 381 -11.32 5.02 13.29
C ARG A 381 -11.82 3.94 12.32
N GLU A 382 -11.38 3.91 11.05
CA GLU A 382 -11.66 2.77 10.15
C GLU A 382 -10.72 1.57 10.41
N CYS A 383 -10.65 1.11 11.67
CA CYS A 383 -9.86 -0.06 12.12
C CYS A 383 -10.29 -1.41 11.49
N GLY A 384 -11.27 -1.39 10.57
CA GLY A 384 -11.90 -2.56 9.95
C GLY A 384 -11.35 -2.96 8.57
N GLY A 385 -10.48 -2.15 7.96
CA GLY A 385 -9.94 -2.41 6.62
C GLY A 385 -10.94 -2.17 5.47
N LYS A 386 -10.38 -2.08 4.26
CA LYS A 386 -10.89 -1.34 3.08
C LYS A 386 -11.21 0.10 3.44
N THR A 387 -10.14 0.85 3.69
CA THR A 387 -10.16 2.30 3.91
C THR A 387 -10.96 3.00 2.81
N ASN A 388 -11.91 3.83 3.20
CA ASN A 388 -12.56 4.76 2.29
C ASN A 388 -11.80 6.09 2.27
N LEU A 389 -11.61 6.68 1.10
CA LEU A 389 -11.32 8.11 1.05
C LEU A 389 -12.64 8.86 1.30
N ILE A 390 -12.64 9.76 2.27
CA ILE A 390 -13.78 10.58 2.65
C ILE A 390 -13.55 11.98 2.11
N LEU A 391 -14.51 12.52 1.37
CA LEU A 391 -14.52 13.93 0.99
C LEU A 391 -15.56 14.66 1.85
N SER A 392 -15.15 15.70 2.56
CA SER A 392 -16.08 16.69 3.12
C SER A 392 -15.83 18.05 2.52
N THR A 393 -16.84 18.89 2.48
CA THR A 393 -16.66 20.35 2.37
C THR A 393 -15.80 20.89 3.52
N ILE A 394 -15.20 22.05 3.27
CA ILE A 394 -14.52 22.93 4.23
C ILE A 394 -15.36 24.20 4.36
#